data_AF-A0AAZ3PIW8-F1
#
_entry.id   AF-A0AAZ3PIW8-F1
#
_cell.length_a   1.000
_cell.length_b   1.000
_cell.length_c   1.000
_cell.angle_alpha   90.00
_cell.angle_beta   90.00
_cell.angle_gamma   90.00
#
_symmetry.space_group_name_H-M   'P 1'
#
loop_
_entity.id
_entity.type
_entity.pdbx_description
1 polymer ?
#
loop_
_entity_poly.entity_id
_entity_poly.type
_entity_poly.pdbx_seq_one_letter_code
_entity_poly.pdbx_strand_id
1 'polypeptide(L)'
;TMDIEDDTTVFSTLKSFKSFISLPDTSRNQGEPAPVQSHILQNQYLQRLQLLEAAEKVQSKTQLIQLDQEKRQMEISHKRARIELEKNATLSARDFEREVDRNQDLLGRIRRLEEREAELMTTLCYLSLKYQEVSQRCQALQLASSTCSDHELKIKELERKLALHEQDVVIVKNMRSEVARVPDMDKELRQLREENVYLRETRENVILLKEETEGLRRKVERMEKMKEEMVNVELEKEKLSQKLQAWENLGQSTGLNIRTPEDLSREVIQIQQREIAVKQHNYTLTSSCRSVERSKADLQGELLSLRSKALEEQKKRETQESLVRRLQKRVLLLTKERDGMRAILESYDSELSSSDYTPQLSRRLREAEDVLTKTQNHNTEMEVWRRSVCVSVCLCLCLCLSVSLSVCVSVCLLKIEELEGERQRLEEQNNVLELRLERHNLQGDYNPVKTKVLHFSLNPTSMAKQQRVEEVEALRAEVECLRERLRSLQTGGAVPLAAAAGETSLSLPPSQEVLDLRKQMETAELKNQRLKEVFQRKIQEFRTVCYVLTGYQIDITTENQYRLTSVYAEHMDDSLLFKMGGPSSMQLMETDFSRTLREMVDLHLHHQKSIPAFLSAVTLDLFSRQTTV
;
A
#
# COMPACT_ATOMS: atom_id res chain seq x y z
N THR A 1 43.23 131.74 59.62
CA THR A 1 44.52 132.18 59.04
C THR A 1 44.26 133.37 58.15
N MET A 2 45.03 134.46 58.18
CA MET A 2 45.86 135.09 59.22
C MET A 2 46.15 136.51 58.70
N ASP A 3 46.78 137.38 59.51
CA ASP A 3 47.44 138.63 59.09
C ASP A 3 46.54 139.81 58.62
N ILE A 4 46.99 141.08 58.59
CA ILE A 4 47.64 141.97 59.61
C ILE A 4 47.88 143.38 58.99
N GLU A 5 47.48 144.44 59.72
CA GLU A 5 48.04 145.82 59.91
C GLU A 5 48.53 146.71 58.71
N ASP A 6 48.64 148.05 58.85
CA ASP A 6 47.69 149.08 59.39
C ASP A 6 47.83 150.41 58.58
N ASP A 7 48.36 151.60 58.95
CA ASP A 7 48.83 152.31 60.18
C ASP A 7 48.90 153.86 59.87
N THR A 8 49.05 154.73 60.89
CA THR A 8 49.49 156.16 60.87
C THR A 8 48.53 157.24 60.28
N THR A 9 48.53 158.56 60.61
CA THR A 9 49.16 159.50 61.61
C THR A 9 48.40 160.87 61.58
N VAL A 10 48.54 161.90 62.46
CA VAL A 10 48.66 162.02 63.95
C VAL A 10 48.55 163.51 64.43
N PHE A 11 47.79 163.79 65.52
CA PHE A 11 47.86 164.96 66.47
C PHE A 11 47.57 166.42 65.99
N SER A 12 47.43 167.47 66.85
CA SER A 12 46.72 167.70 68.15
C SER A 12 46.89 169.18 68.69
N THR A 13 46.36 169.52 69.90
CA THR A 13 46.69 170.66 70.83
C THR A 13 46.16 172.11 70.59
N LEU A 14 46.09 173.06 71.57
CA LEU A 14 45.50 173.10 72.95
C LEU A 14 45.55 174.51 73.65
N LYS A 15 44.52 174.84 74.48
CA LYS A 15 44.49 175.62 75.79
C LYS A 15 44.90 177.13 76.01
N SER A 16 43.90 177.94 76.44
CA SER A 16 43.73 178.74 77.72
C SER A 16 44.71 179.85 78.27
N PHE A 17 44.14 181.01 78.72
CA PHE A 17 44.35 181.84 79.97
C PHE A 17 43.37 183.07 80.01
N LYS A 18 43.02 183.92 81.03
CA LYS A 18 43.42 184.37 82.41
C LYS A 18 44.19 185.74 82.50
N SER A 19 43.96 186.73 83.41
CA SER A 19 42.83 187.19 84.31
C SER A 19 43.18 188.44 85.23
N PHE A 20 42.16 189.13 85.82
CA PHE A 20 42.09 189.83 87.18
C PHE A 20 42.25 191.39 87.41
N ILE A 21 41.17 192.03 87.94
CA ILE A 21 40.96 193.00 89.10
C ILE A 21 41.85 194.27 89.42
N SER A 22 41.18 195.38 89.84
CA SER A 22 41.53 196.48 90.85
C SER A 22 41.62 198.00 90.46
N LEU A 23 41.51 198.89 91.49
CA LEU A 23 41.35 200.38 91.59
C LEU A 23 42.68 201.06 92.13
N PRO A 24 42.90 202.42 92.28
CA PRO A 24 41.97 203.51 92.75
C PRO A 24 42.15 205.01 92.29
N ASP A 25 41.22 205.91 92.75
CA ASP A 25 41.27 207.40 93.00
C ASP A 25 41.58 208.43 91.84
N THR A 26 41.39 209.78 91.87
CA THR A 26 40.83 210.91 92.72
C THR A 26 40.48 212.12 91.77
N SER A 27 40.00 213.38 92.04
CA SER A 27 39.44 214.30 93.10
C SER A 27 38.72 215.50 92.35
N ARG A 28 38.34 216.76 92.79
CA ARG A 28 38.45 217.65 93.99
C ARG A 28 37.42 218.85 93.95
N ASN A 29 37.50 219.79 94.93
CA ASN A 29 36.73 221.01 95.33
C ASN A 29 36.57 222.20 94.31
N GLN A 30 35.74 223.27 94.44
CA GLN A 30 34.75 223.85 95.43
C GLN A 30 33.69 224.78 94.70
N GLY A 31 32.86 225.73 95.22
CA GLY A 31 32.70 226.50 96.49
C GLY A 31 31.43 227.43 96.55
N GLU A 32 31.46 228.58 97.26
CA GLU A 32 30.28 229.45 97.66
C GLU A 32 30.48 230.99 97.39
N PRO A 33 29.96 232.05 98.11
CA PRO A 33 28.79 232.27 99.03
C PRO A 33 28.01 233.65 98.99
N ALA A 34 26.75 233.66 99.50
CA ALA A 34 26.08 234.72 100.35
C ALA A 34 25.90 236.20 99.84
N PRO A 35 25.65 237.27 100.68
CA PRO A 35 24.59 237.49 101.72
C PRO A 35 23.77 238.84 101.70
N VAL A 36 22.51 238.80 102.20
CA VAL A 36 21.87 239.74 103.18
C VAL A 36 21.28 241.15 102.82
N GLN A 37 20.16 241.46 103.51
CA GLN A 37 19.53 242.75 103.93
C GLN A 37 18.51 243.57 103.09
N SER A 38 17.40 243.90 103.81
CA SER A 38 16.59 245.14 103.79
C SER A 38 15.47 245.40 102.74
N HIS A 39 14.31 244.81 103.05
CA HIS A 39 13.00 245.49 103.16
C HIS A 39 12.24 246.09 101.96
N ILE A 40 12.81 246.26 100.75
CA ILE A 40 12.12 246.93 99.62
C ILE A 40 12.11 246.08 98.34
N LEU A 41 10.91 245.90 97.75
CA LEU A 41 10.63 245.37 96.39
C LEU A 41 11.21 243.96 96.06
N GLN A 42 10.72 242.87 96.64
CA GLN A 42 9.45 242.20 96.30
C GLN A 42 9.19 241.91 94.79
N ASN A 43 9.50 242.82 93.85
CA ASN A 43 9.10 242.66 92.44
C ASN A 43 10.03 241.78 91.59
N GLN A 44 11.35 241.74 91.87
CA GLN A 44 12.30 241.00 91.01
C GLN A 44 12.29 239.48 91.20
N TYR A 45 11.67 238.97 92.27
CA TYR A 45 11.73 237.55 92.64
C TYR A 45 11.09 236.62 91.60
N LEU A 46 9.99 237.06 90.96
CA LEU A 46 9.20 236.23 90.03
C LEU A 46 10.00 235.77 88.80
N GLN A 47 10.88 236.63 88.28
CA GLN A 47 11.50 236.42 86.96
C GLN A 47 12.64 235.39 86.99
N ARG A 48 13.32 235.23 88.12
CA ARG A 48 14.53 234.39 88.20
C ARG A 48 14.23 232.90 88.38
N LEU A 49 13.09 232.56 89.01
CA LEU A 49 12.70 231.18 89.30
C LEU A 49 12.39 230.39 88.01
N GLN A 50 11.72 231.03 87.05
CA GLN A 50 11.30 230.41 85.78
C GLN A 50 12.47 229.89 84.91
N LEU A 51 13.67 230.47 85.04
CA LEU A 51 14.83 230.06 84.26
C LEU A 51 15.51 228.78 84.76
N LEU A 52 15.45 228.48 86.06
CA LEU A 52 16.03 227.25 86.62
C LEU A 52 15.17 226.04 86.30
N GLU A 53 13.84 226.18 86.38
CA GLU A 53 12.88 225.11 86.07
C GLU A 53 12.88 224.67 84.59
N ALA A 54 13.46 225.50 83.71
CA ALA A 54 13.72 225.18 82.32
C ALA A 54 15.01 224.35 82.11
N ALA A 55 16.01 224.48 83.00
CA ALA A 55 17.33 223.88 82.82
C ALA A 55 17.37 222.36 83.16
N GLU A 56 16.78 221.94 84.27
CA GLU A 56 16.81 220.52 84.70
C GLU A 56 16.03 219.58 83.75
N LYS A 57 14.98 220.12 83.09
CA LYS A 57 14.21 219.42 82.03
C LYS A 57 15.04 219.13 80.78
N VAL A 58 16.22 219.73 80.62
CA VAL A 58 17.18 219.44 79.53
C VAL A 58 18.11 218.29 79.92
N GLN A 59 18.72 218.32 81.12
CA GLN A 59 19.66 217.27 81.55
C GLN A 59 19.01 215.87 81.60
N SER A 60 17.80 215.79 82.17
CA SER A 60 17.02 214.54 82.25
C SER A 60 16.68 213.94 80.88
N LYS A 61 16.43 214.77 79.85
CA LYS A 61 16.26 214.31 78.47
C LYS A 61 17.54 213.78 77.84
N THR A 62 18.70 214.34 78.19
CA THR A 62 19.99 213.95 77.57
C THR A 62 20.41 212.53 77.95
N GLN A 63 20.27 212.14 79.22
CA GLN A 63 20.64 210.80 79.69
C GLN A 63 19.78 209.69 79.04
N LEU A 64 18.49 209.95 78.85
CA LEU A 64 17.55 208.98 78.26
C LEU A 64 17.92 208.58 76.82
N ILE A 65 18.50 209.51 76.05
CA ILE A 65 18.87 209.31 74.65
C ILE A 65 20.10 208.40 74.51
N GLN A 66 21.05 208.46 75.44
CA GLN A 66 22.27 207.66 75.38
C GLN A 66 22.00 206.16 75.58
N LEU A 67 21.21 205.80 76.60
CA LEU A 67 20.84 204.40 76.88
C LEU A 67 20.04 203.76 75.74
N ASP A 68 19.17 204.52 75.07
CA ASP A 68 18.40 204.00 73.93
C ASP A 68 19.26 203.85 72.64
N GLN A 69 20.44 204.48 72.57
CA GLN A 69 21.43 204.18 71.53
C GLN A 69 22.18 202.87 71.81
N GLU A 70 22.62 202.62 73.04
CA GLU A 70 23.31 201.38 73.44
C GLU A 70 22.40 200.15 73.23
N LYS A 71 21.14 200.25 73.65
CA LYS A 71 20.13 199.19 73.43
C LYS A 71 20.02 198.81 71.95
N ARG A 72 19.99 199.80 71.05
CA ARG A 72 19.89 199.56 69.60
C ARG A 72 21.14 198.89 69.03
N GLN A 73 22.34 199.19 69.55
CA GLN A 73 23.57 198.48 69.16
C GLN A 73 23.52 197.00 69.57
N MET A 74 23.09 196.69 70.80
CA MET A 74 22.94 195.31 71.27
C MET A 74 21.88 194.52 70.49
N GLU A 75 20.76 195.15 70.11
CA GLU A 75 19.79 194.51 69.22
C GLU A 75 20.38 194.19 67.83
N ILE A 76 21.24 195.05 67.28
CA ILE A 76 21.87 194.83 65.97
C ILE A 76 22.90 193.69 66.03
N SER A 77 23.66 193.56 67.13
CA SER A 77 24.61 192.44 67.29
C SER A 77 23.89 191.09 67.37
N HIS A 78 22.83 190.98 68.18
CA HIS A 78 21.99 189.78 68.27
C HIS A 78 21.34 189.40 66.93
N LYS A 79 20.85 190.39 66.16
CA LYS A 79 20.28 190.15 64.83
C LYS A 79 21.32 189.59 63.85
N ARG A 80 22.58 190.04 63.90
CA ARG A 80 23.67 189.50 63.05
C ARG A 80 24.05 188.06 63.42
N ALA A 81 24.32 187.80 64.70
CA ALA A 81 24.73 186.46 65.17
C ALA A 81 23.67 185.39 64.87
N ARG A 82 22.37 185.75 64.98
CA ARG A 82 21.27 184.87 64.61
C ARG A 82 21.27 184.50 63.12
N ILE A 83 21.50 185.47 62.23
CA ILE A 83 21.50 185.27 60.77
C ILE A 83 22.66 184.37 60.32
N GLU A 84 23.82 184.43 60.97
CA GLU A 84 24.94 183.53 60.67
C GLU A 84 24.68 182.09 61.11
N LEU A 85 24.04 181.89 62.27
CA LEU A 85 23.59 180.57 62.72
C LEU A 85 22.49 179.99 61.80
N GLU A 86 21.50 180.80 61.40
CA GLU A 86 20.47 180.40 60.43
C GLU A 86 21.06 180.05 59.05
N LYS A 87 22.10 180.75 58.59
CA LYS A 87 22.84 180.41 57.36
C LYS A 87 23.59 179.08 57.47
N ASN A 88 24.33 178.85 58.54
CA ASN A 88 25.10 177.60 58.69
C ASN A 88 24.19 176.37 58.85
N ALA A 89 23.06 176.53 59.55
CA ALA A 89 22.03 175.50 59.67
C ALA A 89 21.38 175.19 58.29
N THR A 90 21.04 176.20 57.50
CA THR A 90 20.41 176.02 56.17
C THR A 90 21.37 175.50 55.10
N LEU A 91 22.68 175.74 55.23
CA LEU A 91 23.70 175.08 54.39
C LEU A 91 23.81 173.59 54.74
N SER A 92 23.98 173.25 56.02
CA SER A 92 24.08 171.85 56.47
C SER A 92 22.84 171.03 56.09
N ALA A 93 21.64 171.62 56.22
CA ALA A 93 20.38 170.98 55.81
C ALA A 93 20.38 170.58 54.32
N ARG A 94 20.84 171.47 53.43
CA ARG A 94 20.88 171.23 51.99
C ARG A 94 21.87 170.14 51.56
N ASP A 95 22.96 169.97 52.29
CA ASP A 95 23.91 168.90 52.00
C ASP A 95 23.40 167.54 52.49
N PHE A 96 22.67 167.49 53.61
CA PHE A 96 21.93 166.28 54.01
C PHE A 96 20.78 165.93 53.05
N GLU A 97 20.02 166.91 52.53
CA GLU A 97 19.01 166.68 51.48
C GLU A 97 19.62 165.97 50.25
N ARG A 98 20.79 166.45 49.78
CA ARG A 98 21.51 165.85 48.64
C ARG A 98 22.00 164.43 48.89
N GLU A 99 22.40 164.10 50.13
CA GLU A 99 22.76 162.73 50.48
C GLU A 99 21.53 161.82 50.62
N VAL A 100 20.42 162.34 51.14
CA VAL A 100 19.14 161.62 51.17
C VAL A 100 18.66 161.29 49.76
N ASP A 101 18.71 162.23 48.82
CA ASP A 101 18.33 162.00 47.42
C ASP A 101 19.19 160.89 46.77
N ARG A 102 20.52 160.95 46.93
CA ARG A 102 21.45 159.92 46.42
C ARG A 102 21.16 158.53 47.02
N ASN A 103 20.87 158.49 48.32
CA ASN A 103 20.53 157.24 49.00
C ASN A 103 19.17 156.68 48.54
N GLN A 104 18.18 157.53 48.26
CA GLN A 104 16.92 157.11 47.65
C GLN A 104 17.12 156.53 46.25
N ASP A 105 17.97 157.14 45.41
CA ASP A 105 18.30 156.64 44.07
C ASP A 105 19.02 155.28 44.11
N LEU A 106 19.93 155.09 45.07
CA LEU A 106 20.62 153.80 45.29
C LEU A 106 19.66 152.72 45.79
N LEU A 107 18.82 153.00 46.79
CA LEU A 107 17.76 152.09 47.24
C LEU A 107 16.78 151.76 46.10
N GLY A 108 16.44 152.74 45.28
CA GLY A 108 15.62 152.58 44.09
C GLY A 108 16.29 151.75 42.99
N ARG A 109 17.62 151.58 42.98
CA ARG A 109 18.33 150.62 42.11
C ARG A 109 18.40 149.23 42.72
N ILE A 110 18.63 149.13 44.03
CA ILE A 110 18.70 147.86 44.78
C ILE A 110 17.38 147.09 44.63
N ARG A 111 16.23 147.73 44.89
CA ARG A 111 14.91 147.09 44.72
C ARG A 111 14.69 146.52 43.32
N ARG A 112 15.07 147.26 42.27
CA ARG A 112 14.99 146.82 40.86
C ARG A 112 15.96 145.70 40.48
N LEU A 113 16.90 145.34 41.36
CA LEU A 113 17.72 144.14 41.23
C LEU A 113 17.13 142.98 42.05
N GLU A 114 16.70 143.24 43.28
CA GLU A 114 16.00 142.27 44.15
C GLU A 114 14.73 141.71 43.47
N GLU A 115 13.93 142.58 42.85
CA GLU A 115 12.74 142.21 42.05
C GLU A 115 13.10 141.23 40.91
N ARG A 116 14.18 141.51 40.17
CA ARG A 116 14.65 140.66 39.06
C ARG A 116 15.26 139.36 39.52
N GLU A 117 15.95 139.37 40.67
CA GLU A 117 16.50 138.16 41.27
C GLU A 117 15.37 137.24 41.76
N ALA A 118 14.28 137.81 42.30
CA ALA A 118 13.06 137.06 42.63
C ALA A 118 12.34 136.50 41.38
N GLU A 119 12.24 137.26 40.29
CA GLU A 119 11.70 136.78 39.00
C GLU A 119 12.55 135.63 38.42
N LEU A 120 13.87 135.73 38.48
CA LEU A 120 14.79 134.67 38.03
C LEU A 120 14.74 133.44 38.94
N MET A 121 14.66 133.63 40.27
CA MET A 121 14.54 132.53 41.24
C MET A 121 13.21 131.78 41.09
N THR A 122 12.10 132.48 40.89
CA THR A 122 10.78 131.86 40.70
C THR A 122 10.68 131.12 39.36
N THR A 123 11.25 131.66 38.28
CA THR A 123 11.31 130.97 36.98
C THR A 123 12.26 129.76 36.99
N LEU A 124 13.40 129.83 37.68
CA LEU A 124 14.29 128.68 37.91
C LEU A 124 13.59 127.59 38.74
N CYS A 125 12.87 127.96 39.80
CA CYS A 125 12.11 127.02 40.62
C CYS A 125 11.02 126.29 39.79
N TYR A 126 10.27 127.04 38.97
CA TYR A 126 9.27 126.48 38.06
C TYR A 126 9.87 125.51 37.03
N LEU A 127 11.02 125.85 36.45
CA LEU A 127 11.73 124.98 35.51
C LEU A 127 12.27 123.71 36.19
N SER A 128 12.81 123.83 37.41
CA SER A 128 13.26 122.69 38.20
C SER A 128 12.12 121.73 38.54
N LEU A 129 10.96 122.26 38.96
CA LEU A 129 9.77 121.46 39.26
C LEU A 129 9.27 120.70 38.02
N LYS A 130 9.20 121.37 36.87
CA LYS A 130 8.82 120.73 35.60
C LYS A 130 9.83 119.71 35.10
N TYR A 131 11.13 119.94 35.29
CA TYR A 131 12.15 118.93 34.99
C TYR A 131 11.97 117.68 35.86
N GLN A 132 11.66 117.86 37.14
CA GLN A 132 11.39 116.75 38.07
C GLN A 132 10.11 115.98 37.68
N GLU A 133 9.01 116.66 37.33
CA GLU A 133 7.80 116.02 36.78
C GLU A 133 8.10 115.21 35.52
N VAL A 134 8.85 115.77 34.57
CA VAL A 134 9.22 115.07 33.33
C VAL A 134 10.10 113.86 33.63
N SER A 135 11.09 113.98 34.52
CA SER A 135 11.93 112.87 34.96
C SER A 135 11.10 111.73 35.59
N GLN A 136 10.14 112.06 36.46
CA GLN A 136 9.24 111.07 37.06
C GLN A 136 8.35 110.39 36.01
N ARG A 137 7.81 111.13 35.04
CA ARG A 137 7.03 110.57 33.93
C ARG A 137 7.88 109.68 33.02
N CYS A 138 9.13 110.05 32.73
CA CYS A 138 10.07 109.21 31.98
C CYS A 138 10.39 107.90 32.73
N GLN A 139 10.63 107.95 34.05
CA GLN A 139 10.85 106.76 34.87
C GLN A 139 9.61 105.86 34.91
N ALA A 140 8.41 106.44 35.09
CA ALA A 140 7.15 105.69 35.08
C ALA A 140 6.88 105.02 33.70
N LEU A 141 7.15 105.73 32.60
CA LEU A 141 7.05 105.18 31.25
C LEU A 141 8.10 104.09 30.98
N GLN A 142 9.33 104.23 31.49
CA GLN A 142 10.36 103.22 31.38
C GLN A 142 10.00 101.94 32.16
N LEU A 143 9.50 102.07 33.38
CA LEU A 143 9.00 100.95 34.19
C LEU A 143 7.82 100.25 33.52
N ALA A 144 6.84 101.01 33.00
CA ALA A 144 5.72 100.47 32.24
C ALA A 144 6.18 99.79 30.93
N SER A 145 7.21 100.31 30.27
CA SER A 145 7.81 99.68 29.09
C SER A 145 8.47 98.35 29.44
N SER A 146 9.17 98.24 30.57
CA SER A 146 9.73 96.96 31.02
C SER A 146 8.63 95.93 31.36
N THR A 147 7.61 96.30 32.14
CA THR A 147 6.54 95.35 32.49
C THR A 147 5.72 94.94 31.26
N CYS A 148 5.46 95.84 30.30
CA CYS A 148 4.89 95.46 29.01
C CYS A 148 5.78 94.46 28.25
N SER A 149 7.10 94.64 28.25
CA SER A 149 8.01 93.67 27.61
C SER A 149 8.05 92.31 28.31
N ASP A 150 7.97 92.28 29.65
CA ASP A 150 7.84 91.03 30.42
C ASP A 150 6.50 90.32 30.15
N HIS A 151 5.41 91.09 30.04
CA HIS A 151 4.10 90.56 29.65
C HIS A 151 4.10 90.03 28.21
N GLU A 152 4.73 90.71 27.25
CA GLU A 152 4.92 90.20 25.90
C GLU A 152 5.73 88.90 25.87
N LEU A 153 6.82 88.80 26.64
CA LEU A 153 7.60 87.57 26.76
C LEU A 153 6.77 86.44 27.38
N LYS A 154 5.94 86.74 28.39
CA LYS A 154 5.05 85.77 29.02
C LYS A 154 3.93 85.30 28.07
N ILE A 155 3.36 86.20 27.27
CA ILE A 155 2.39 85.86 26.22
C ILE A 155 3.06 84.91 25.21
N LYS A 156 4.25 85.26 24.69
CA LYS A 156 5.01 84.43 23.73
C LYS A 156 5.48 83.09 24.32
N GLU A 157 5.55 82.94 25.64
CA GLU A 157 5.79 81.65 26.32
C GLU A 157 4.49 80.82 26.42
N LEU A 158 3.38 81.45 26.76
CA LEU A 158 2.06 80.81 26.86
C LEU A 158 1.51 80.38 25.49
N GLU A 159 1.70 81.18 24.45
CA GLU A 159 1.36 80.84 23.06
C GLU A 159 2.11 79.58 22.59
N ARG A 160 3.42 79.47 22.88
CA ARG A 160 4.19 78.24 22.57
C ARG A 160 3.69 77.03 23.35
N LYS A 161 3.30 77.21 24.62
CA LYS A 161 2.74 76.13 25.45
C LYS A 161 1.36 75.69 24.96
N LEU A 162 0.52 76.63 24.51
CA LEU A 162 -0.76 76.34 23.86
C LEU A 162 -0.56 75.56 22.55
N ALA A 163 0.31 76.03 21.65
CA ALA A 163 0.58 75.35 20.39
C ALA A 163 1.11 73.91 20.58
N LEU A 164 1.97 73.68 21.59
CA LEU A 164 2.42 72.34 21.97
C LEU A 164 1.26 71.49 22.51
N HIS A 165 0.42 72.02 23.40
CA HIS A 165 -0.75 71.28 23.90
C HIS A 165 -1.81 71.02 22.83
N GLU A 166 -1.97 71.89 21.83
CA GLU A 166 -2.83 71.65 20.67
C GLU A 166 -2.29 70.49 19.82
N GLN A 167 -0.97 70.44 19.61
CA GLN A 167 -0.29 69.32 18.95
C GLN A 167 -0.43 68.01 19.76
N ASP A 168 -0.21 68.05 21.08
CA ASP A 168 -0.42 66.92 21.99
C ASP A 168 -1.86 66.41 21.92
N VAL A 169 -2.86 67.32 21.89
CA VAL A 169 -4.28 66.98 21.78
C VAL A 169 -4.61 66.33 20.43
N VAL A 170 -3.97 66.74 19.34
CA VAL A 170 -4.11 66.07 18.03
C VAL A 170 -3.48 64.67 18.05
N ILE A 171 -2.27 64.53 18.60
CA ILE A 171 -1.59 63.23 18.73
C ILE A 171 -2.43 62.28 19.60
N VAL A 172 -2.92 62.75 20.76
CA VAL A 172 -3.77 61.97 21.67
C VAL A 172 -5.12 61.62 21.03
N LYS A 173 -5.71 62.48 20.19
CA LYS A 173 -6.92 62.14 19.40
C LYS A 173 -6.63 61.00 18.41
N ASN A 174 -5.55 61.10 17.63
CA ASN A 174 -5.18 60.09 16.63
C ASN A 174 -4.80 58.76 17.29
N MET A 175 -4.04 58.78 18.39
CA MET A 175 -3.74 57.59 19.18
C MET A 175 -5.01 56.97 19.78
N ARG A 176 -5.97 57.78 20.25
CA ARG A 176 -7.26 57.28 20.75
C ARG A 176 -8.10 56.64 19.64
N SER A 177 -8.10 57.16 18.40
CA SER A 177 -8.84 56.52 17.30
C SER A 177 -8.20 55.19 16.86
N GLU A 178 -6.87 55.10 16.81
CA GLU A 178 -6.19 53.83 16.50
C GLU A 178 -6.39 52.81 17.64
N VAL A 179 -6.20 53.21 18.91
CA VAL A 179 -6.45 52.33 20.07
C VAL A 179 -7.92 51.91 20.18
N ALA A 180 -8.87 52.75 19.76
CA ALA A 180 -10.29 52.37 19.67
C ALA A 180 -10.58 51.37 18.54
N ARG A 181 -9.76 51.33 17.49
CA ARG A 181 -9.88 50.39 16.36
C ARG A 181 -9.24 49.02 16.64
N VAL A 182 -8.18 48.96 17.43
CA VAL A 182 -7.53 47.70 17.87
C VAL A 182 -8.55 46.63 18.36
N PRO A 183 -9.48 46.91 19.29
CA PRO A 183 -10.42 45.89 19.77
C PRO A 183 -11.42 45.41 18.70
N ASP A 184 -11.63 46.14 17.61
CA ASP A 184 -12.44 45.68 16.48
C ASP A 184 -11.62 44.80 15.53
N MET A 185 -10.37 45.18 15.23
CA MET A 185 -9.43 44.30 14.53
C MET A 185 -9.19 42.99 15.30
N ASP A 186 -9.14 43.04 16.63
CA ASP A 186 -9.03 41.84 17.49
C ASP A 186 -10.30 40.98 17.51
N LYS A 187 -11.49 41.54 17.20
CA LYS A 187 -12.71 40.74 16.99
C LYS A 187 -12.67 40.06 15.63
N GLU A 188 -12.33 40.80 14.58
CA GLU A 188 -12.18 40.28 13.21
C GLU A 188 -11.11 39.17 13.16
N LEU A 189 -9.95 39.36 13.80
CA LEU A 189 -8.91 38.35 13.93
C LEU A 189 -9.33 37.14 14.80
N ARG A 190 -10.29 37.29 15.72
CA ARG A 190 -10.89 36.16 16.45
C ARG A 190 -11.87 35.39 15.57
N GLN A 191 -12.80 36.09 14.93
CA GLN A 191 -13.76 35.52 13.98
C GLN A 191 -13.04 34.74 12.87
N LEU A 192 -12.05 35.33 12.21
CA LEU A 192 -11.26 34.67 11.17
C LEU A 192 -10.45 33.45 11.68
N ARG A 193 -10.09 33.42 12.98
CA ARG A 193 -9.45 32.24 13.61
C ARG A 193 -10.48 31.15 13.93
N GLU A 194 -11.63 31.51 14.47
CA GLU A 194 -12.76 30.63 14.77
C GLU A 194 -13.30 29.99 13.48
N GLU A 195 -13.50 30.78 12.42
CA GLU A 195 -13.79 30.30 11.07
C GLU A 195 -12.70 29.39 10.52
N ASN A 196 -11.41 29.69 10.75
CA ASN A 196 -10.31 28.82 10.32
C ASN A 196 -10.30 27.47 11.05
N VAL A 197 -10.72 27.41 12.32
CA VAL A 197 -10.86 26.16 13.09
C VAL A 197 -12.07 25.39 12.57
N TYR A 198 -13.23 26.03 12.47
CA TYR A 198 -14.46 25.44 11.92
C TYR A 198 -14.26 24.90 10.48
N LEU A 199 -13.52 25.62 9.64
CA LEU A 199 -13.18 25.18 8.27
C LEU A 199 -12.14 24.07 8.22
N ARG A 200 -11.42 23.76 9.29
CA ARG A 200 -10.56 22.56 9.40
C ARG A 200 -11.38 21.38 9.89
N GLU A 201 -12.12 21.55 10.99
CA GLU A 201 -13.02 20.53 11.54
C GLU A 201 -14.04 20.05 10.49
N THR A 202 -14.66 20.96 9.74
CA THR A 202 -15.58 20.58 8.65
C THR A 202 -14.88 19.91 7.46
N ARG A 203 -13.62 20.26 7.15
CA ARG A 203 -12.84 19.55 6.12
C ARG A 203 -12.48 18.14 6.56
N GLU A 204 -12.07 17.96 7.81
CA GLU A 204 -11.74 16.66 8.40
C GLU A 204 -12.99 15.77 8.43
N ASN A 205 -14.12 16.28 8.91
CA ASN A 205 -15.41 15.59 8.84
C ASN A 205 -15.83 15.24 7.39
N VAL A 206 -15.60 16.13 6.42
CA VAL A 206 -15.86 15.86 4.99
C VAL A 206 -14.90 14.83 4.39
N ILE A 207 -13.66 14.70 4.90
CA ILE A 207 -12.72 13.64 4.51
C ILE A 207 -13.18 12.30 5.08
N LEU A 208 -13.51 12.25 6.38
CA LEU A 208 -14.04 11.04 7.02
C LEU A 208 -15.33 10.54 6.33
N LEU A 209 -16.28 11.43 6.05
CA LEU A 209 -17.51 11.08 5.30
C LEU A 209 -17.23 10.61 3.86
N LYS A 210 -16.15 11.09 3.22
CA LYS A 210 -15.72 10.56 1.91
C LYS A 210 -15.12 9.17 2.05
N GLU A 211 -14.24 8.93 3.02
CA GLU A 211 -13.65 7.62 3.27
C GLU A 211 -14.72 6.58 3.66
N GLU A 212 -15.70 6.97 4.48
CA GLU A 212 -16.87 6.15 4.80
C GLU A 212 -17.74 5.86 3.56
N THR A 213 -18.09 6.87 2.76
CA THR A 213 -18.93 6.66 1.57
C THR A 213 -18.20 5.88 0.47
N GLU A 214 -16.90 6.04 0.29
CA GLU A 214 -16.09 5.17 -0.56
C GLU A 214 -15.96 3.76 0.03
N GLY A 215 -15.79 3.62 1.36
CA GLY A 215 -15.77 2.34 2.04
C GLY A 215 -17.10 1.57 1.90
N LEU A 216 -18.23 2.29 1.89
CA LEU A 216 -19.56 1.76 1.58
C LEU A 216 -19.70 1.41 0.10
N ARG A 217 -19.27 2.27 -0.84
CA ARG A 217 -19.25 1.94 -2.29
C ARG A 217 -18.45 0.66 -2.57
N ARG A 218 -17.22 0.56 -2.06
CA ARG A 218 -16.36 -0.64 -2.14
C ARG A 218 -16.97 -1.86 -1.44
N LYS A 219 -17.93 -1.72 -0.51
CA LYS A 219 -18.70 -2.84 0.05
C LYS A 219 -19.85 -3.22 -0.89
N VAL A 220 -20.59 -2.24 -1.42
CA VAL A 220 -21.68 -2.45 -2.39
C VAL A 220 -21.16 -3.13 -3.65
N GLU A 221 -20.08 -2.65 -4.27
CA GLU A 221 -19.44 -3.25 -5.46
C GLU A 221 -19.05 -4.72 -5.26
N ARG A 222 -18.63 -5.10 -4.04
CA ARG A 222 -18.33 -6.50 -3.68
C ARG A 222 -19.59 -7.33 -3.51
N MET A 223 -20.63 -6.77 -2.89
CA MET A 223 -21.93 -7.43 -2.76
C MET A 223 -22.67 -7.56 -4.10
N GLU A 224 -22.42 -6.67 -5.05
CA GLU A 224 -22.95 -6.73 -6.41
C GLU A 224 -22.25 -7.83 -7.21
N LYS A 225 -20.92 -7.91 -7.20
CA LYS A 225 -20.18 -9.03 -7.81
C LYS A 225 -20.57 -10.39 -7.20
N MET A 226 -20.72 -10.47 -5.89
CA MET A 226 -21.21 -11.68 -5.21
C MET A 226 -22.63 -12.09 -5.68
N LYS A 227 -23.49 -11.12 -6.01
CA LYS A 227 -24.82 -11.38 -6.60
C LYS A 227 -24.73 -11.82 -8.07
N GLU A 228 -23.85 -11.21 -8.86
CA GLU A 228 -23.60 -11.63 -10.25
C GLU A 228 -23.07 -13.07 -10.29
N GLU A 229 -22.11 -13.42 -9.43
CA GLU A 229 -21.61 -14.79 -9.25
C GLU A 229 -22.72 -15.76 -8.80
N MET A 230 -23.54 -15.37 -7.81
CA MET A 230 -24.70 -16.16 -7.37
C MET A 230 -25.70 -16.41 -8.50
N VAL A 231 -26.11 -15.39 -9.25
CA VAL A 231 -27.04 -15.51 -10.37
C VAL A 231 -26.45 -16.37 -11.50
N ASN A 232 -25.15 -16.25 -11.79
CA ASN A 232 -24.49 -17.11 -12.76
C ASN A 232 -24.52 -18.59 -12.33
N VAL A 233 -24.23 -18.89 -11.06
CA VAL A 233 -24.31 -20.26 -10.50
C VAL A 233 -25.75 -20.79 -10.48
N GLU A 234 -26.75 -19.94 -10.20
CA GLU A 234 -28.17 -20.32 -10.28
C GLU A 234 -28.61 -20.63 -11.72
N LEU A 235 -28.18 -19.84 -12.71
CA LEU A 235 -28.41 -20.11 -14.13
C LEU A 235 -27.68 -21.36 -14.63
N GLU A 236 -26.48 -21.67 -14.12
CA GLU A 236 -25.79 -22.93 -14.42
C GLU A 236 -26.49 -24.13 -13.80
N LYS A 237 -26.91 -24.02 -12.53
CA LYS A 237 -27.74 -25.02 -11.85
C LYS A 237 -29.04 -25.28 -12.61
N GLU A 238 -29.71 -24.25 -13.11
CA GLU A 238 -30.94 -24.41 -13.89
C GLU A 238 -30.66 -25.16 -15.21
N LYS A 239 -29.66 -24.73 -15.98
CA LYS A 239 -29.22 -25.42 -17.22
C LYS A 239 -28.84 -26.88 -16.97
N LEU A 240 -28.23 -27.19 -15.83
CA LEU A 240 -27.92 -28.57 -15.42
C LEU A 240 -29.18 -29.35 -15.03
N SER A 241 -30.15 -28.74 -14.32
CA SER A 241 -31.43 -29.40 -14.01
C SER A 241 -32.29 -29.65 -15.25
N GLN A 242 -32.32 -28.72 -16.22
CA GLN A 242 -33.00 -28.92 -17.50
C GLN A 242 -32.37 -30.08 -18.30
N LYS A 243 -31.03 -30.19 -18.29
CA LYS A 243 -30.31 -31.34 -18.88
C LYS A 243 -30.64 -32.65 -18.16
N LEU A 244 -30.69 -32.67 -16.83
CA LEU A 244 -31.04 -33.86 -16.05
C LEU A 244 -32.47 -34.31 -16.34
N GLN A 245 -33.44 -33.38 -16.32
CA GLN A 245 -34.83 -33.65 -16.69
C GLN A 245 -34.95 -34.18 -18.12
N ALA A 246 -34.15 -33.68 -19.07
CA ALA A 246 -34.12 -34.22 -20.42
C ALA A 246 -33.65 -35.69 -20.48
N TRP A 247 -32.68 -36.09 -19.64
CA TRP A 247 -32.29 -37.51 -19.50
C TRP A 247 -33.36 -38.36 -18.80
N GLU A 248 -33.98 -37.86 -17.73
CA GLU A 248 -35.08 -38.56 -17.03
C GLU A 248 -36.31 -38.76 -17.93
N ASN A 249 -36.63 -37.77 -18.77
CA ASN A 249 -37.67 -37.85 -19.79
C ASN A 249 -37.29 -38.82 -20.93
N LEU A 250 -35.99 -38.99 -21.22
CA LEU A 250 -35.50 -40.02 -22.15
C LEU A 250 -35.80 -41.43 -21.61
N GLY A 251 -35.58 -41.66 -20.32
CA GLY A 251 -35.94 -42.93 -19.66
C GLY A 251 -37.45 -43.20 -19.73
N GLN A 252 -38.28 -42.20 -19.42
CA GLN A 252 -39.74 -42.32 -19.52
C GLN A 252 -40.25 -42.62 -20.93
N SER A 253 -39.68 -41.96 -21.95
CA SER A 253 -40.11 -42.11 -23.35
C SER A 253 -39.59 -43.37 -24.05
N THR A 254 -38.45 -43.92 -23.60
CA THR A 254 -37.88 -45.16 -24.15
C THR A 254 -38.31 -46.43 -23.40
N GLY A 255 -38.82 -46.30 -22.17
CA GLY A 255 -39.10 -47.44 -21.28
C GLY A 255 -37.83 -48.12 -20.73
N LEU A 256 -36.65 -47.54 -20.97
CA LEU A 256 -35.37 -47.99 -20.46
C LEU A 256 -34.98 -47.16 -19.22
N ASN A 257 -34.22 -47.75 -18.30
CA ASN A 257 -33.75 -47.04 -17.09
C ASN A 257 -32.54 -46.11 -17.38
N ILE A 258 -32.64 -45.30 -18.43
CA ILE A 258 -31.64 -44.29 -18.79
C ILE A 258 -31.94 -43.03 -17.99
N ARG A 259 -31.09 -42.69 -17.01
CA ARG A 259 -31.14 -41.42 -16.27
C ARG A 259 -29.86 -40.59 -16.41
N THR A 260 -28.76 -41.24 -16.79
CA THR A 260 -27.46 -40.63 -17.05
C THR A 260 -26.90 -41.09 -18.41
N PRO A 261 -25.93 -40.35 -18.98
CA PRO A 261 -25.18 -40.82 -20.15
C PRO A 261 -24.45 -42.15 -19.92
N GLU A 262 -24.07 -42.46 -18.67
CA GLU A 262 -23.49 -43.76 -18.33
C GLU A 262 -24.50 -44.89 -18.48
N ASP A 263 -25.75 -44.71 -18.04
CA ASP A 263 -26.80 -45.72 -18.18
C ASP A 263 -27.08 -46.03 -19.66
N LEU A 264 -27.11 -44.99 -20.50
CA LEU A 264 -27.20 -45.16 -21.96
C LEU A 264 -26.02 -45.99 -22.49
N SER A 265 -24.79 -45.72 -22.06
CA SER A 265 -23.61 -46.51 -22.47
C SER A 265 -23.70 -47.97 -22.01
N ARG A 266 -24.23 -48.23 -20.81
CA ARG A 266 -24.41 -49.56 -20.23
C ARG A 266 -25.49 -50.35 -20.97
N GLU A 267 -26.62 -49.73 -21.33
CA GLU A 267 -27.65 -50.38 -22.16
C GLU A 267 -27.15 -50.61 -23.61
N VAL A 268 -26.41 -49.68 -24.20
CA VAL A 268 -25.78 -49.89 -25.52
C VAL A 268 -24.81 -51.09 -25.48
N ILE A 269 -23.96 -51.19 -24.46
CA ILE A 269 -23.05 -52.33 -24.28
C ILE A 269 -23.84 -53.64 -24.08
N GLN A 270 -24.90 -53.64 -23.27
CA GLN A 270 -25.76 -54.81 -23.10
C GLN A 270 -26.45 -55.23 -24.42
N ILE A 271 -26.97 -54.27 -25.19
CA ILE A 271 -27.61 -54.54 -26.50
C ILE A 271 -26.57 -55.12 -27.48
N GLN A 272 -25.36 -54.56 -27.52
CA GLN A 272 -24.26 -55.11 -28.34
C GLN A 272 -23.87 -56.53 -27.90
N GLN A 273 -23.78 -56.80 -26.60
CA GLN A 273 -23.52 -58.16 -26.08
C GLN A 273 -24.62 -59.15 -26.45
N ARG A 274 -25.90 -58.76 -26.31
CA ARG A 274 -27.07 -59.56 -26.75
C ARG A 274 -27.02 -59.81 -28.26
N GLU A 275 -26.69 -58.80 -29.07
CA GLU A 275 -26.56 -58.92 -30.53
C GLU A 275 -25.41 -59.86 -30.93
N ILE A 276 -24.26 -59.77 -30.27
CA ILE A 276 -23.10 -60.66 -30.48
C ILE A 276 -23.49 -62.11 -30.13
N ALA A 277 -24.18 -62.34 -29.02
CA ALA A 277 -24.64 -63.67 -28.62
C ALA A 277 -25.64 -64.26 -29.63
N VAL A 278 -26.61 -63.46 -30.11
CA VAL A 278 -27.56 -63.86 -31.17
C VAL A 278 -26.84 -64.14 -32.49
N LYS A 279 -25.86 -63.32 -32.88
CA LYS A 279 -25.02 -63.57 -34.08
C LYS A 279 -24.23 -64.87 -33.94
N GLN A 280 -23.60 -65.13 -32.80
CA GLN A 280 -22.89 -66.39 -32.51
C GLN A 280 -23.85 -67.59 -32.60
N HIS A 281 -25.03 -67.51 -31.99
CA HIS A 281 -26.02 -68.57 -32.06
C HIS A 281 -26.48 -68.83 -33.50
N ASN A 282 -26.78 -67.77 -34.27
CA ASN A 282 -27.12 -67.88 -35.69
C ASN A 282 -25.99 -68.49 -36.53
N TYR A 283 -24.72 -68.20 -36.23
CA TYR A 283 -23.60 -68.89 -36.87
C TYR A 283 -23.58 -70.39 -36.53
N THR A 284 -23.78 -70.78 -35.26
CA THR A 284 -23.83 -72.21 -34.86
C THR A 284 -24.99 -72.96 -35.51
N LEU A 285 -26.19 -72.35 -35.56
CA LEU A 285 -27.36 -72.90 -36.25
C LEU A 285 -27.12 -73.02 -37.76
N THR A 286 -26.53 -72.00 -38.39
CA THR A 286 -26.23 -72.01 -39.83
C THR A 286 -25.17 -73.05 -40.19
N SER A 287 -24.13 -73.22 -39.38
CA SER A 287 -23.13 -74.27 -39.60
C SER A 287 -23.69 -75.68 -39.35
N SER A 288 -24.55 -75.85 -38.35
CA SER A 288 -25.26 -77.11 -38.10
C SER A 288 -26.19 -77.47 -39.26
N CYS A 289 -27.01 -76.52 -39.71
CA CYS A 289 -27.89 -76.68 -40.86
C CYS A 289 -27.11 -77.09 -42.12
N ARG A 290 -26.02 -76.38 -42.45
CA ARG A 290 -25.13 -76.73 -43.58
C ARG A 290 -24.49 -78.12 -43.44
N SER A 291 -24.26 -78.59 -42.22
CA SER A 291 -23.74 -79.95 -41.99
C SER A 291 -24.81 -81.01 -42.26
N VAL A 292 -26.06 -80.75 -41.86
CA VAL A 292 -27.22 -81.62 -42.14
C VAL A 292 -27.57 -81.60 -43.64
N GLU A 293 -27.45 -80.45 -44.31
CA GLU A 293 -27.64 -80.32 -45.76
C GLU A 293 -26.60 -81.16 -46.54
N ARG A 294 -25.33 -81.17 -46.11
CA ARG A 294 -24.30 -82.05 -46.70
C ARG A 294 -24.65 -83.52 -46.49
N SER A 295 -24.85 -83.97 -45.25
CA SER A 295 -25.16 -85.39 -44.98
C SER A 295 -26.43 -85.85 -45.70
N LYS A 296 -27.41 -84.96 -45.91
CA LYS A 296 -28.58 -85.22 -46.74
C LYS A 296 -28.23 -85.37 -48.22
N ALA A 297 -27.35 -84.54 -48.77
CA ALA A 297 -26.87 -84.66 -50.15
C ALA A 297 -26.03 -85.94 -50.35
N ASP A 298 -25.17 -86.28 -49.39
CA ASP A 298 -24.33 -87.48 -49.39
C ASP A 298 -25.23 -88.74 -49.38
N LEU A 299 -26.18 -88.83 -48.44
CA LEU A 299 -27.19 -89.91 -48.39
C LEU A 299 -28.07 -89.96 -49.64
N GLN A 300 -28.37 -88.83 -50.29
CA GLN A 300 -29.08 -88.81 -51.57
C GLN A 300 -28.21 -89.40 -52.70
N GLY A 301 -26.91 -89.11 -52.72
CA GLY A 301 -25.93 -89.71 -53.64
C GLY A 301 -25.81 -91.22 -53.45
N GLU A 302 -25.66 -91.67 -52.19
CA GLU A 302 -25.64 -93.09 -51.84
C GLU A 302 -26.92 -93.81 -52.29
N LEU A 303 -28.09 -93.25 -51.98
CA LEU A 303 -29.40 -93.80 -52.33
C LEU A 303 -29.60 -93.88 -53.86
N LEU A 304 -29.11 -92.90 -54.62
CA LEU A 304 -29.07 -92.97 -56.08
C LEU A 304 -28.13 -94.09 -56.58
N SER A 305 -26.95 -94.25 -55.96
CA SER A 305 -26.02 -95.34 -56.32
C SER A 305 -26.58 -96.74 -55.99
N LEU A 306 -27.32 -96.87 -54.88
CA LEU A 306 -27.98 -98.12 -54.51
C LEU A 306 -29.15 -98.43 -55.45
N ARG A 307 -29.91 -97.40 -55.89
CA ARG A 307 -30.93 -97.55 -56.93
C ARG A 307 -30.34 -97.99 -58.27
N SER A 308 -29.19 -97.46 -58.69
CA SER A 308 -28.55 -97.88 -59.94
C SER A 308 -28.08 -99.33 -59.86
N LYS A 309 -27.39 -99.72 -58.77
CA LYS A 309 -26.97 -101.10 -58.51
C LYS A 309 -28.16 -102.07 -58.47
N ALA A 310 -29.25 -101.71 -57.79
CA ALA A 310 -30.47 -102.53 -57.74
C ALA A 310 -31.10 -102.73 -59.13
N LEU A 311 -31.10 -101.69 -59.97
CA LEU A 311 -31.62 -101.75 -61.34
C LEU A 311 -30.69 -102.54 -62.28
N GLU A 312 -29.38 -102.57 -62.04
CA GLU A 312 -28.44 -103.47 -62.71
C GLU A 312 -28.65 -104.93 -62.30
N GLU A 313 -28.81 -105.23 -61.01
CA GLU A 313 -29.13 -106.58 -60.54
C GLU A 313 -30.51 -107.06 -60.99
N GLN A 314 -31.50 -106.18 -61.09
CA GLN A 314 -32.78 -106.50 -61.72
C GLN A 314 -32.58 -106.91 -63.19
N LYS A 315 -31.83 -106.13 -63.99
CA LYS A 315 -31.54 -106.49 -65.39
C LYS A 315 -30.78 -107.81 -65.51
N LYS A 316 -29.76 -108.04 -64.66
CA LYS A 316 -29.03 -109.32 -64.59
C LYS A 316 -30.00 -110.47 -64.32
N ARG A 317 -30.87 -110.35 -63.30
CA ARG A 317 -31.92 -111.32 -62.98
C ARG A 317 -32.89 -111.55 -64.15
N GLU A 318 -33.38 -110.51 -64.82
CA GLU A 318 -34.28 -110.63 -65.97
C GLU A 318 -33.63 -111.42 -67.12
N THR A 319 -32.35 -111.16 -67.42
CA THR A 319 -31.62 -111.96 -68.43
C THR A 319 -31.44 -113.43 -67.99
N GLN A 320 -31.13 -113.68 -66.71
CA GLN A 320 -31.03 -115.04 -66.17
C GLN A 320 -32.38 -115.78 -66.20
N GLU A 321 -33.48 -115.13 -65.82
CA GLU A 321 -34.82 -115.71 -65.92
C GLU A 321 -35.20 -116.02 -67.38
N SER A 322 -34.79 -115.17 -68.35
CA SER A 322 -34.99 -115.45 -69.78
C SER A 322 -34.21 -116.69 -70.23
N LEU A 323 -32.98 -116.87 -69.73
CA LEU A 323 -32.14 -118.05 -69.99
C LEU A 323 -32.75 -119.30 -69.36
N VAL A 324 -33.22 -119.22 -68.11
CA VAL A 324 -33.91 -120.32 -67.42
C VAL A 324 -35.17 -120.73 -68.19
N ARG A 325 -36.02 -119.79 -68.62
CA ARG A 325 -37.20 -120.06 -69.48
C ARG A 325 -36.81 -120.75 -70.80
N ARG A 326 -35.68 -120.38 -71.41
CA ARG A 326 -35.15 -121.01 -72.63
C ARG A 326 -34.65 -122.44 -72.37
N LEU A 327 -33.93 -122.65 -71.27
CA LEU A 327 -33.42 -123.97 -70.86
C LEU A 327 -34.57 -124.91 -70.47
N GLN A 328 -35.57 -124.44 -69.71
CA GLN A 328 -36.79 -125.18 -69.41
C GLN A 328 -37.54 -125.62 -70.68
N LYS A 329 -37.66 -124.75 -71.68
CA LYS A 329 -38.22 -125.13 -73.00
C LYS A 329 -37.39 -126.22 -73.70
N ARG A 330 -36.06 -126.15 -73.69
CA ARG A 330 -35.22 -127.20 -74.30
C ARG A 330 -35.29 -128.51 -73.51
N VAL A 331 -35.33 -128.47 -72.18
CA VAL A 331 -35.55 -129.66 -71.33
C VAL A 331 -36.91 -130.29 -71.60
N LEU A 332 -37.98 -129.50 -71.75
CA LEU A 332 -39.31 -130.01 -72.11
C LEU A 332 -39.33 -130.69 -73.49
N LEU A 333 -38.62 -130.11 -74.48
CA LEU A 333 -38.48 -130.74 -75.80
C LEU A 333 -37.68 -132.05 -75.72
N LEU A 334 -36.51 -132.06 -75.07
CA LEU A 334 -35.71 -133.27 -74.82
C LEU A 334 -36.48 -134.34 -74.03
N THR A 335 -37.37 -133.93 -73.12
CA THR A 335 -38.25 -134.82 -72.37
C THR A 335 -39.28 -135.48 -73.29
N LYS A 336 -39.92 -134.71 -74.19
CA LYS A 336 -40.83 -135.25 -75.21
C LYS A 336 -40.11 -136.12 -76.25
N GLU A 337 -38.90 -135.75 -76.66
CA GLU A 337 -38.04 -136.55 -77.55
C GLU A 337 -37.72 -137.90 -76.89
N ARG A 338 -37.28 -137.90 -75.62
CA ARG A 338 -37.03 -139.09 -74.80
C ARG A 338 -38.28 -139.96 -74.64
N ASP A 339 -39.41 -139.36 -74.27
CA ASP A 339 -40.64 -140.12 -73.99
C ASP A 339 -41.29 -140.66 -75.27
N GLY A 340 -41.11 -139.98 -76.40
CA GLY A 340 -41.44 -140.51 -77.73
C GLY A 340 -40.56 -141.71 -78.10
N MET A 341 -39.25 -141.64 -77.89
CA MET A 341 -38.36 -142.80 -78.08
C MET A 341 -38.71 -143.96 -77.14
N ARG A 342 -39.07 -143.68 -75.88
CA ARG A 342 -39.53 -144.70 -74.94
C ARG A 342 -40.83 -145.34 -75.39
N ALA A 343 -41.83 -144.57 -75.82
CA ALA A 343 -43.08 -145.13 -76.34
C ALA A 343 -42.88 -145.98 -77.61
N ILE A 344 -41.91 -145.63 -78.45
CA ILE A 344 -41.50 -146.47 -79.59
C ILE A 344 -40.87 -147.79 -79.11
N LEU A 345 -39.98 -147.75 -78.11
CA LEU A 345 -39.40 -148.95 -77.51
C LEU A 345 -40.48 -149.82 -76.84
N GLU A 346 -41.40 -149.24 -76.06
CA GLU A 346 -42.54 -149.92 -75.45
C GLU A 346 -43.49 -150.54 -76.52
N SER A 347 -43.60 -149.93 -77.70
CA SER A 347 -44.32 -150.54 -78.84
C SER A 347 -43.58 -151.75 -79.41
N TYR A 348 -42.24 -151.72 -79.50
CA TYR A 348 -41.46 -152.87 -79.92
C TYR A 348 -41.43 -153.98 -78.85
N ASP A 349 -41.34 -153.65 -77.56
CA ASP A 349 -41.40 -154.61 -76.45
C ASP A 349 -42.78 -155.27 -76.37
N SER A 350 -43.87 -154.55 -76.66
CA SER A 350 -45.20 -155.15 -76.74
C SER A 350 -45.37 -156.04 -77.97
N GLU A 351 -44.86 -155.67 -79.15
CA GLU A 351 -44.74 -156.56 -80.32
C GLU A 351 -43.82 -157.78 -80.10
N LEU A 352 -42.87 -157.69 -79.17
CA LEU A 352 -42.01 -158.82 -78.76
C LEU A 352 -42.70 -159.70 -77.70
N SER A 353 -43.71 -159.20 -76.99
CA SER A 353 -44.46 -159.97 -75.98
C SER A 353 -45.60 -160.80 -76.58
N SER A 354 -46.08 -160.48 -77.79
CA SER A 354 -46.98 -161.34 -78.56
C SER A 354 -46.22 -162.55 -79.15
N SER A 355 -46.05 -163.58 -78.32
CA SER A 355 -45.22 -164.77 -78.60
C SER A 355 -45.89 -165.80 -79.53
N ASP A 356 -45.97 -165.48 -80.83
CA ASP A 356 -46.02 -166.47 -81.91
C ASP A 356 -44.76 -166.33 -82.78
N TYR A 357 -44.00 -167.41 -82.96
CA TYR A 357 -42.58 -167.33 -83.33
C TYR A 357 -42.20 -168.06 -84.64
N THR A 358 -41.10 -167.60 -85.26
CA THR A 358 -40.50 -168.02 -86.54
C THR A 358 -41.35 -167.66 -87.78
N PRO A 359 -40.86 -166.83 -88.72
CA PRO A 359 -39.45 -166.57 -89.04
C PRO A 359 -38.95 -165.12 -88.84
N GLN A 360 -39.78 -164.20 -88.32
CA GLN A 360 -39.47 -162.76 -88.31
C GLN A 360 -38.28 -162.34 -87.43
N LEU A 361 -37.94 -163.07 -86.35
CA LEU A 361 -36.82 -162.66 -85.48
C LEU A 361 -35.47 -162.69 -86.21
N SER A 362 -35.27 -163.58 -87.18
CA SER A 362 -34.05 -163.59 -88.03
C SER A 362 -33.87 -162.31 -88.84
N ARG A 363 -34.94 -161.52 -88.99
CA ARG A 363 -34.95 -160.19 -89.62
C ARG A 363 -34.82 -159.09 -88.56
N ARG A 364 -35.64 -159.14 -87.49
CA ARG A 364 -35.59 -158.17 -86.37
C ARG A 364 -34.23 -158.15 -85.67
N LEU A 365 -33.55 -159.29 -85.54
CA LEU A 365 -32.21 -159.39 -84.97
C LEU A 365 -31.19 -158.61 -85.82
N ARG A 366 -31.25 -158.78 -87.15
CA ARG A 366 -30.37 -158.07 -88.09
C ARG A 366 -30.67 -156.58 -88.14
N GLU A 367 -31.94 -156.21 -88.06
CA GLU A 367 -32.38 -154.80 -87.94
C GLU A 367 -31.95 -154.19 -86.59
N ALA A 368 -31.94 -154.95 -85.50
CA ALA A 368 -31.43 -154.52 -84.20
C ALA A 368 -29.90 -154.36 -84.19
N GLU A 369 -29.14 -155.27 -84.79
CA GLU A 369 -27.68 -155.13 -85.01
C GLU A 369 -27.35 -153.85 -85.78
N ASP A 370 -28.14 -153.55 -86.82
CA ASP A 370 -28.01 -152.36 -87.66
C ASP A 370 -28.41 -151.06 -86.93
N VAL A 371 -29.23 -151.12 -85.86
CA VAL A 371 -29.54 -149.99 -84.98
C VAL A 371 -28.51 -149.83 -83.85
N LEU A 372 -27.99 -150.94 -83.32
CA LEU A 372 -26.98 -150.96 -82.25
C LEU A 372 -25.67 -150.32 -82.74
N THR A 373 -25.23 -150.66 -83.96
CA THR A 373 -24.06 -150.01 -84.61
C THR A 373 -24.24 -148.49 -84.78
N LYS A 374 -25.42 -148.03 -85.25
CA LYS A 374 -25.72 -146.60 -85.42
C LYS A 374 -25.78 -145.86 -84.08
N THR A 375 -26.40 -146.44 -83.05
CA THR A 375 -26.49 -145.82 -81.72
C THR A 375 -25.15 -145.83 -80.96
N GLN A 376 -24.29 -146.81 -81.21
CA GLN A 376 -22.94 -146.84 -80.66
C GLN A 376 -22.05 -145.73 -81.26
N ASN A 377 -22.12 -145.50 -82.58
CA ASN A 377 -21.45 -144.37 -83.22
C ASN A 377 -21.91 -143.03 -82.63
N HIS A 378 -23.22 -142.79 -82.51
CA HIS A 378 -23.74 -141.54 -81.96
C HIS A 378 -23.36 -141.30 -80.48
N ASN A 379 -23.23 -142.36 -79.68
CA ASN A 379 -22.72 -142.24 -78.32
C ASN A 379 -21.27 -141.71 -78.28
N THR A 380 -20.42 -142.08 -79.23
CA THR A 380 -19.03 -141.57 -79.29
C THR A 380 -18.98 -140.06 -79.57
N GLU A 381 -19.88 -139.53 -80.40
CA GLU A 381 -20.00 -138.10 -80.66
C GLU A 381 -20.45 -137.33 -79.40
N MET A 382 -21.45 -137.86 -78.70
CA MET A 382 -21.99 -137.26 -77.48
C MET A 382 -20.99 -137.28 -76.31
N GLU A 383 -20.17 -138.32 -76.21
CA GLU A 383 -19.06 -138.41 -75.25
C GLU A 383 -17.99 -137.34 -75.48
N VAL A 384 -17.70 -136.96 -76.73
CA VAL A 384 -16.80 -135.84 -77.05
C VAL A 384 -17.43 -134.51 -76.63
N TRP A 385 -18.71 -134.29 -76.96
CA TRP A 385 -19.43 -133.05 -76.61
C TRP A 385 -19.52 -132.85 -75.08
N ARG A 386 -19.77 -133.93 -74.33
CA ARG A 386 -19.87 -133.92 -72.86
C ARG A 386 -18.58 -133.47 -72.17
N ARG A 387 -17.41 -133.90 -72.68
CA ARG A 387 -16.10 -133.49 -72.12
C ARG A 387 -15.86 -132.00 -72.26
N SER A 388 -16.27 -131.39 -73.38
CA SER A 388 -16.10 -129.94 -73.60
C SER A 388 -16.86 -129.05 -72.61
N VAL A 389 -18.01 -129.51 -72.10
CA VAL A 389 -18.85 -128.69 -71.19
C VAL A 389 -18.42 -128.81 -69.73
N CYS A 390 -17.91 -129.97 -69.31
CA CYS A 390 -17.69 -130.27 -67.90
C CYS A 390 -16.57 -129.43 -67.26
N VAL A 391 -15.49 -129.17 -68.00
CA VAL A 391 -14.32 -128.40 -67.54
C VAL A 391 -14.67 -126.95 -67.16
N SER A 392 -15.57 -126.31 -67.92
CA SER A 392 -15.93 -124.90 -67.73
C SER A 392 -16.72 -124.64 -66.44
N VAL A 393 -17.63 -125.54 -66.06
CA VAL A 393 -18.57 -125.30 -64.96
C VAL A 393 -17.93 -125.55 -63.59
N CYS A 394 -17.05 -126.55 -63.50
CA CYS A 394 -16.50 -126.99 -62.21
C CYS A 394 -15.49 -125.98 -61.61
N LEU A 395 -14.62 -125.38 -62.42
CA LEU A 395 -13.70 -124.33 -61.95
C LEU A 395 -14.44 -123.10 -61.41
N CYS A 396 -15.53 -122.70 -62.08
CA CYS A 396 -16.24 -121.45 -61.79
C CYS A 396 -16.86 -121.45 -60.38
N LEU A 397 -17.54 -122.54 -59.97
CA LEU A 397 -18.18 -122.60 -58.64
C LEU A 397 -17.17 -122.53 -57.48
N CYS A 398 -15.98 -123.11 -57.65
CA CYS A 398 -15.03 -123.28 -56.55
C CYS A 398 -14.33 -121.96 -56.15
N LEU A 399 -14.02 -121.09 -57.13
CA LEU A 399 -13.48 -119.76 -56.84
C LEU A 399 -14.53 -118.80 -56.28
N CYS A 400 -15.80 -118.91 -56.71
CA CYS A 400 -16.83 -117.95 -56.30
C CYS A 400 -17.17 -118.01 -54.79
N LEU A 401 -17.23 -119.20 -54.19
CA LEU A 401 -17.53 -119.32 -52.74
C LEU A 401 -16.38 -118.83 -51.85
N SER A 402 -15.14 -119.14 -52.21
CA SER A 402 -13.96 -118.80 -51.42
C SER A 402 -13.68 -117.29 -51.38
N VAL A 403 -13.77 -116.61 -52.52
CA VAL A 403 -13.62 -115.14 -52.60
C VAL A 403 -14.73 -114.42 -51.83
N SER A 404 -15.98 -114.87 -51.96
CA SER A 404 -17.14 -114.22 -51.32
C SER A 404 -17.04 -114.20 -49.80
N LEU A 405 -16.59 -115.31 -49.19
CA LEU A 405 -16.47 -115.40 -47.73
C LEU A 405 -15.34 -114.49 -47.21
N SER A 406 -14.20 -114.43 -47.92
CA SER A 406 -13.07 -113.60 -47.53
C SER A 406 -13.39 -112.11 -47.55
N VAL A 407 -14.18 -111.64 -48.52
CA VAL A 407 -14.61 -110.23 -48.59
C VAL A 407 -15.51 -109.88 -47.40
N CYS A 408 -16.52 -110.71 -47.09
CA CYS A 408 -17.39 -110.48 -45.94
C CYS A 408 -16.62 -110.39 -44.61
N VAL A 409 -15.63 -111.26 -44.38
CA VAL A 409 -14.80 -111.19 -43.17
C VAL A 409 -14.01 -109.89 -43.10
N SER A 410 -13.40 -109.44 -44.20
CA SER A 410 -12.64 -108.18 -44.23
C SER A 410 -13.49 -106.93 -43.92
N VAL A 411 -14.73 -106.87 -44.42
CA VAL A 411 -15.67 -105.77 -44.11
C VAL A 411 -16.11 -105.80 -42.63
N CYS A 412 -16.35 -106.98 -42.07
CA CYS A 412 -16.67 -107.10 -40.64
C CYS A 412 -15.51 -106.67 -39.73
N LEU A 413 -14.26 -107.01 -40.09
CA LEU A 413 -13.08 -106.60 -39.32
C LEU A 413 -12.90 -105.07 -39.34
N LEU A 414 -12.98 -104.43 -40.51
CA LEU A 414 -12.90 -102.96 -40.62
C LEU A 414 -14.00 -102.27 -39.80
N LYS A 415 -15.24 -102.81 -39.79
CA LYS A 415 -16.32 -102.22 -38.97
C LYS A 415 -16.12 -102.42 -37.47
N ILE A 416 -15.37 -103.45 -37.04
CA ILE A 416 -14.96 -103.62 -35.64
C ILE A 416 -13.89 -102.56 -35.29
N GLU A 417 -12.86 -102.39 -36.11
CA GLU A 417 -11.83 -101.35 -35.92
C GLU A 417 -12.42 -99.93 -35.86
N GLU A 418 -13.38 -99.61 -36.72
CA GLU A 418 -14.13 -98.35 -36.67
C GLU A 418 -14.88 -98.17 -35.33
N LEU A 419 -15.59 -99.20 -34.85
CA LEU A 419 -16.35 -99.15 -33.60
C LEU A 419 -15.45 -99.08 -32.37
N GLU A 420 -14.28 -99.72 -32.39
CA GLU A 420 -13.28 -99.62 -31.33
C GLU A 420 -12.66 -98.22 -31.28
N GLY A 421 -12.38 -97.60 -32.43
CA GLY A 421 -11.96 -96.21 -32.53
C GLY A 421 -13.01 -95.22 -32.04
N GLU A 422 -14.28 -95.41 -32.40
CA GLU A 422 -15.40 -94.62 -31.86
C GLU A 422 -15.51 -94.77 -30.33
N ARG A 423 -15.36 -96.00 -29.80
CA ARG A 423 -15.40 -96.29 -28.36
C ARG A 423 -14.27 -95.58 -27.61
N GLN A 424 -13.04 -95.68 -28.09
CA GLN A 424 -11.87 -95.00 -27.51
C GLN A 424 -12.07 -93.48 -27.50
N ARG A 425 -12.56 -92.89 -28.59
CA ARG A 425 -12.81 -91.45 -28.67
C ARG A 425 -13.92 -90.97 -27.71
N LEU A 426 -14.89 -91.83 -27.39
CA LEU A 426 -15.92 -91.55 -26.38
C LEU A 426 -15.37 -91.72 -24.95
N GLU A 427 -14.51 -92.71 -24.71
CA GLU A 427 -13.78 -92.89 -23.45
C GLU A 427 -12.90 -91.66 -23.14
N GLU A 428 -12.12 -91.17 -24.11
CA GLU A 428 -11.34 -89.92 -23.99
C GLU A 428 -12.23 -88.71 -23.68
N GLN A 429 -13.37 -88.57 -24.36
CA GLN A 429 -14.30 -87.46 -24.15
C GLN A 429 -14.96 -87.50 -22.76
N ASN A 430 -15.31 -88.70 -22.26
CA ASN A 430 -15.79 -88.87 -20.89
C ASN A 430 -14.71 -88.53 -19.87
N ASN A 431 -13.49 -89.06 -20.01
CA ASN A 431 -12.35 -88.75 -19.11
C ASN A 431 -12.08 -87.23 -19.01
N VAL A 432 -12.14 -86.51 -20.15
CA VAL A 432 -11.98 -85.04 -20.18
C VAL A 432 -13.16 -84.31 -19.54
N LEU A 433 -14.38 -84.83 -19.62
CA LEU A 433 -15.54 -84.26 -18.93
C LEU A 433 -15.51 -84.55 -17.42
N GLU A 434 -15.09 -85.73 -17.01
CA GLU A 434 -14.91 -86.11 -15.61
C GLU A 434 -13.83 -85.25 -14.94
N LEU A 435 -12.63 -85.12 -15.54
CA LEU A 435 -11.58 -84.21 -15.06
C LEU A 435 -12.03 -82.75 -14.95
N ARG A 436 -12.94 -82.29 -15.82
CA ARG A 436 -13.56 -80.96 -15.71
C ARG A 436 -14.53 -80.90 -14.54
N LEU A 437 -15.41 -81.89 -14.38
CA LEU A 437 -16.36 -81.97 -13.28
C LEU A 437 -15.65 -82.06 -11.92
N GLU A 438 -14.58 -82.84 -11.80
CA GLU A 438 -13.73 -82.89 -10.61
C GLU A 438 -13.11 -81.52 -10.31
N ARG A 439 -12.54 -80.85 -11.31
CA ARG A 439 -12.00 -79.49 -11.14
C ARG A 439 -13.08 -78.50 -10.67
N HIS A 440 -14.27 -78.55 -11.24
CA HIS A 440 -15.39 -77.68 -10.84
C HIS A 440 -15.88 -78.01 -9.40
N ASN A 441 -16.01 -79.29 -9.05
CA ASN A 441 -16.33 -79.72 -7.69
C ASN A 441 -15.27 -79.24 -6.66
N LEU A 442 -13.98 -79.32 -7.01
CA LEU A 442 -12.87 -78.81 -6.19
C LEU A 442 -12.84 -77.27 -6.08
N GLN A 443 -13.47 -76.56 -7.02
CA GLN A 443 -13.68 -75.11 -6.97
C GLN A 443 -14.96 -74.72 -6.22
N GLY A 444 -15.77 -75.69 -5.78
CA GLY A 444 -17.01 -75.48 -5.02
C GLY A 444 -18.26 -75.32 -5.89
N ASP A 445 -18.18 -75.56 -7.20
CA ASP A 445 -19.37 -75.59 -8.06
C ASP A 445 -20.27 -76.77 -7.69
N TYR A 446 -21.59 -76.56 -7.73
CA TYR A 446 -22.59 -77.57 -7.34
C TYR A 446 -23.77 -77.59 -8.31
N ASN A 447 -24.40 -78.76 -8.46
CA ASN A 447 -25.56 -78.91 -9.33
C ASN A 447 -26.83 -78.39 -8.62
N PRO A 448 -27.48 -77.31 -9.11
CA PRO A 448 -28.60 -76.67 -8.41
C PRO A 448 -29.88 -77.53 -8.35
N VAL A 449 -29.98 -78.60 -9.14
CA VAL A 449 -31.11 -79.56 -9.11
C VAL A 449 -30.92 -80.61 -8.01
N LYS A 450 -29.67 -80.90 -7.61
CA LYS A 450 -29.34 -81.92 -6.60
C LYS A 450 -28.90 -81.33 -5.25
N THR A 451 -28.36 -80.12 -5.25
CA THR A 451 -27.68 -79.53 -4.10
C THR A 451 -28.13 -78.08 -3.91
N LYS A 452 -28.70 -77.77 -2.73
CA LYS A 452 -29.05 -76.41 -2.33
C LYS A 452 -28.13 -75.98 -1.20
N VAL A 453 -27.26 -75.01 -1.48
CA VAL A 453 -26.42 -74.38 -0.45
C VAL A 453 -27.27 -73.54 0.49
N LEU A 454 -27.02 -73.67 1.79
CA LEU A 454 -27.66 -72.90 2.86
C LEU A 454 -26.56 -72.35 3.79
N HIS A 455 -26.75 -71.14 4.29
CA HIS A 455 -25.94 -70.55 5.35
C HIS A 455 -26.85 -69.74 6.28
N PHE A 456 -26.37 -69.45 7.50
CA PHE A 456 -27.10 -68.56 8.40
C PHE A 456 -27.22 -67.15 7.82
N SER A 457 -28.40 -66.54 7.96
CA SER A 457 -28.63 -65.14 7.58
C SER A 457 -27.77 -64.17 8.39
N LEU A 458 -27.66 -64.44 9.70
CA LEU A 458 -26.68 -63.85 10.60
C LEU A 458 -25.43 -64.76 10.62
N ASN A 459 -24.39 -64.36 9.89
CA ASN A 459 -23.10 -65.04 9.86
C ASN A 459 -21.96 -64.02 10.09
N PRO A 460 -20.73 -64.45 10.48
CA PRO A 460 -19.65 -63.51 10.77
C PRO A 460 -19.34 -62.54 9.61
N THR A 461 -19.48 -62.98 8.36
CA THR A 461 -19.27 -62.13 7.18
C THR A 461 -20.40 -61.12 6.97
N SER A 462 -21.65 -61.43 7.32
CA SER A 462 -22.75 -60.46 7.29
C SER A 462 -22.63 -59.45 8.43
N MET A 463 -22.25 -59.89 9.63
CA MET A 463 -21.98 -59.01 10.77
C MET A 463 -20.82 -58.05 10.47
N ALA A 464 -19.69 -58.54 9.96
CA ALA A 464 -18.56 -57.69 9.58
C ALA A 464 -18.90 -56.72 8.43
N LYS A 465 -19.77 -57.11 7.48
CA LYS A 465 -20.30 -56.20 6.45
C LYS A 465 -21.21 -55.12 7.05
N GLN A 466 -22.05 -55.48 8.02
CA GLN A 466 -22.93 -54.54 8.71
C GLN A 466 -22.12 -53.55 9.56
N GLN A 467 -21.17 -54.03 10.36
CA GLN A 467 -20.25 -53.20 11.15
C GLN A 467 -19.49 -52.21 10.26
N ARG A 468 -18.98 -52.65 9.10
CA ARG A 468 -18.35 -51.75 8.12
C ARG A 468 -19.30 -50.69 7.56
N VAL A 469 -20.59 -50.98 7.42
CA VAL A 469 -21.60 -49.99 6.99
C VAL A 469 -21.86 -49.00 8.12
N GLU A 470 -22.03 -49.48 9.35
CA GLU A 470 -22.23 -48.67 10.57
C GLU A 470 -21.02 -47.74 10.82
N GLU A 471 -19.79 -48.23 10.65
CA GLU A 471 -18.54 -47.45 10.68
C GLU A 471 -18.52 -46.35 9.60
N VAL A 472 -18.87 -46.67 8.36
CA VAL A 472 -18.91 -45.71 7.24
C VAL A 472 -20.02 -44.67 7.42
N GLU A 473 -21.14 -45.03 8.04
CA GLU A 473 -22.22 -44.10 8.37
C GLU A 473 -21.86 -43.20 9.56
N ALA A 474 -21.20 -43.73 10.59
CA ALA A 474 -20.65 -42.93 11.69
C ALA A 474 -19.61 -41.91 11.21
N LEU A 475 -18.66 -42.33 10.37
CA LEU A 475 -17.65 -41.44 9.78
C LEU A 475 -18.27 -40.37 8.86
N ARG A 476 -19.37 -40.67 8.16
CA ARG A 476 -20.12 -39.67 7.39
C ARG A 476 -20.77 -38.64 8.30
N ALA A 477 -21.46 -39.09 9.36
CA ALA A 477 -22.08 -38.20 10.34
C ALA A 477 -21.06 -37.31 11.06
N GLU A 478 -19.88 -37.85 11.40
CA GLU A 478 -18.78 -37.06 11.97
C GLU A 478 -18.25 -36.02 10.97
N VAL A 479 -18.02 -36.41 9.70
CA VAL A 479 -17.60 -35.48 8.64
C VAL A 479 -18.65 -34.39 8.40
N GLU A 480 -19.94 -34.69 8.48
CA GLU A 480 -21.02 -33.71 8.36
C GLU A 480 -21.07 -32.76 9.57
N CYS A 481 -20.94 -33.28 10.79
CA CYS A 481 -20.85 -32.47 12.01
C CYS A 481 -19.60 -31.56 12.00
N LEU A 482 -18.44 -32.06 11.56
CA LEU A 482 -17.23 -31.27 11.37
C LEU A 482 -17.39 -30.21 10.29
N ARG A 483 -18.11 -30.49 9.20
CA ARG A 483 -18.48 -29.49 8.18
C ARG A 483 -19.45 -28.44 8.73
N GLU A 484 -20.30 -28.75 9.70
CA GLU A 484 -21.15 -27.77 10.40
C GLU A 484 -20.37 -26.93 11.40
N ARG A 485 -19.42 -27.56 12.11
CA ARG A 485 -18.47 -26.87 12.99
C ARG A 485 -17.58 -25.90 12.22
N LEU A 486 -17.08 -26.30 11.04
CA LEU A 486 -16.30 -25.44 10.16
C LEU A 486 -17.17 -24.32 9.55
N ARG A 487 -18.40 -24.61 9.10
CA ARG A 487 -19.32 -23.58 8.59
C ARG A 487 -19.67 -22.54 9.67
N SER A 488 -19.90 -22.95 10.91
CA SER A 488 -20.16 -22.04 12.04
C SER A 488 -18.92 -21.25 12.50
N LEU A 489 -17.72 -21.81 12.39
CA LEU A 489 -16.46 -21.06 12.57
C LEU A 489 -16.15 -20.10 11.42
N GLN A 490 -16.65 -20.38 10.20
CA GLN A 490 -16.51 -19.49 9.03
C GLN A 490 -17.51 -18.34 9.04
N THR A 491 -18.72 -18.53 9.59
CA THR A 491 -19.69 -17.44 9.81
C THR A 491 -19.44 -16.66 11.10
N GLY A 492 -18.83 -17.28 12.11
CA GLY A 492 -18.29 -16.63 13.32
C GLY A 492 -16.99 -15.87 13.04
N GLY A 493 -17.10 -14.75 12.32
CA GLY A 493 -15.96 -14.07 11.70
C GLY A 493 -14.84 -13.59 12.64
N ALA A 494 -13.60 -13.88 12.23
CA ALA A 494 -12.33 -13.19 12.51
C ALA A 494 -12.19 -12.33 13.78
N VAL A 495 -11.47 -12.86 14.78
CA VAL A 495 -10.72 -12.08 15.77
C VAL A 495 -9.22 -12.26 15.52
N PRO A 496 -8.41 -11.18 15.40
CA PRO A 496 -6.99 -11.27 15.08
C PRO A 496 -6.05 -11.36 16.30
N LEU A 497 -4.77 -11.58 16.00
CA LEU A 497 -3.57 -11.61 16.86
C LEU A 497 -3.29 -12.87 17.71
N ALA A 498 -2.04 -13.32 17.58
CA ALA A 498 -1.42 -14.32 18.41
C ALA A 498 -1.08 -13.75 19.80
N ALA A 499 -1.80 -14.21 20.83
CA ALA A 499 -1.50 -13.91 22.24
C ALA A 499 -2.00 -15.03 23.18
N ALA A 500 -1.88 -16.30 22.78
CA ALA A 500 -2.38 -17.45 23.54
C ALA A 500 -1.44 -18.67 23.47
N ALA A 501 -0.15 -18.48 23.74
CA ALA A 501 0.77 -19.57 24.03
C ALA A 501 0.66 -19.93 25.52
N GLY A 502 -0.12 -20.95 25.87
CA GLY A 502 -0.34 -21.37 27.25
C GLY A 502 -1.31 -22.55 27.38
N GLU A 503 -0.75 -23.73 27.60
CA GLU A 503 -1.36 -24.86 28.33
C GLU A 503 -2.86 -25.17 28.12
N THR A 504 -3.20 -25.71 26.95
CA THR A 504 -4.14 -26.84 26.93
C THR A 504 -3.63 -27.94 26.01
N SER A 505 -2.88 -28.89 26.58
CA SER A 505 -2.66 -30.18 25.93
C SER A 505 -3.98 -30.96 25.96
N LEU A 506 -4.87 -30.69 25.01
CA LEU A 506 -6.01 -31.58 24.72
C LEU A 506 -5.46 -32.88 24.15
N SER A 507 -5.02 -33.75 25.05
CA SER A 507 -4.69 -35.15 24.79
C SER A 507 -5.97 -35.94 24.51
N LEU A 508 -6.67 -35.56 23.45
CA LEU A 508 -7.42 -36.51 22.66
C LEU A 508 -6.43 -37.63 22.33
N PRO A 509 -6.71 -38.90 22.70
CA PRO A 509 -5.84 -39.98 22.27
C PRO A 509 -5.80 -39.95 20.74
N PRO A 510 -4.61 -39.95 20.10
CA PRO A 510 -4.54 -40.04 18.66
C PRO A 510 -5.32 -41.29 18.24
N SER A 511 -6.25 -41.14 17.28
CA SER A 511 -7.10 -42.24 16.84
C SER A 511 -6.24 -43.43 16.43
N GLN A 512 -6.78 -44.65 16.53
CA GLN A 512 -6.02 -45.86 16.21
C GLN A 512 -5.43 -45.79 14.79
N GLU A 513 -6.16 -45.18 13.84
CA GLU A 513 -5.65 -44.86 12.51
C GLU A 513 -4.41 -43.94 12.53
N VAL A 514 -4.40 -42.85 13.31
CA VAL A 514 -3.23 -41.96 13.42
C VAL A 514 -2.05 -42.66 14.10
N LEU A 515 -2.30 -43.54 15.08
CA LEU A 515 -1.25 -44.37 15.69
C LEU A 515 -0.70 -45.41 14.72
N ASP A 516 -1.55 -46.07 13.94
CA ASP A 516 -1.13 -47.12 13.01
C ASP A 516 -0.53 -46.55 11.72
N LEU A 517 -0.96 -45.38 11.26
CA LEU A 517 -0.27 -44.61 10.21
C LEU A 517 1.10 -44.11 10.69
N ARG A 518 1.26 -43.71 11.95
CA ARG A 518 2.58 -43.39 12.53
C ARG A 518 3.48 -44.63 12.56
N LYS A 519 2.99 -45.79 13.03
CA LYS A 519 3.75 -47.06 12.95
C LYS A 519 4.11 -47.44 11.51
N GLN A 520 3.22 -47.20 10.54
CA GLN A 520 3.50 -47.45 9.12
C GLN A 520 4.57 -46.48 8.57
N MET A 521 4.54 -45.20 8.96
CA MET A 521 5.63 -44.26 8.66
C MET A 521 6.94 -44.69 9.32
N GLU A 522 6.96 -44.94 10.63
CA GLU A 522 8.15 -45.37 11.39
C GLU A 522 8.77 -46.65 10.79
N THR A 523 7.95 -47.64 10.41
CA THR A 523 8.44 -48.88 9.78
C THR A 523 8.91 -48.67 8.33
N ALA A 524 8.29 -47.75 7.57
CA ALA A 524 8.76 -47.37 6.24
C ALA A 524 10.06 -46.55 6.30
N GLU A 525 10.19 -45.63 7.25
CA GLU A 525 11.42 -44.88 7.53
C GLU A 525 12.55 -45.80 7.98
N LEU A 526 12.30 -46.71 8.92
CA LEU A 526 13.28 -47.71 9.37
C LEU A 526 13.70 -48.64 8.21
N LYS A 527 12.78 -49.00 7.31
CA LYS A 527 13.10 -49.74 6.08
C LYS A 527 13.99 -48.92 5.14
N ASN A 528 13.71 -47.62 4.97
CA ASN A 528 14.51 -46.70 4.16
C ASN A 528 15.90 -46.42 4.78
N GLN A 529 16.00 -46.34 6.11
CA GLN A 529 17.27 -46.24 6.84
C GLN A 529 18.12 -47.49 6.61
N ARG A 530 17.55 -48.69 6.83
CA ARG A 530 18.22 -49.97 6.54
C ARG A 530 18.65 -50.11 5.07
N LEU A 531 17.84 -49.62 4.12
CA LEU A 531 18.22 -49.56 2.71
C LEU A 531 19.43 -48.63 2.47
N LYS A 532 19.46 -47.45 3.09
CA LYS A 532 20.61 -46.54 3.03
C LYS A 532 21.87 -47.18 3.63
N GLU A 533 21.78 -47.83 4.78
CA GLU A 533 22.90 -48.55 5.40
C GLU A 533 23.45 -49.68 4.53
N VAL A 534 22.57 -50.48 3.89
CA VAL A 534 22.96 -51.59 3.01
C VAL A 534 23.61 -51.05 1.73
N PHE A 535 23.08 -49.96 1.18
CA PHE A 535 23.66 -49.27 0.02
C PHE A 535 25.03 -48.67 0.35
N GLN A 536 25.17 -47.99 1.50
CA GLN A 536 26.46 -47.50 2.00
C GLN A 536 27.47 -48.64 2.19
N ARG A 537 27.07 -49.74 2.86
CA ARG A 537 27.93 -50.92 3.04
C ARG A 537 28.37 -51.52 1.70
N LYS A 538 27.48 -51.65 0.71
CA LYS A 538 27.83 -52.15 -0.63
C LYS A 538 28.71 -51.20 -1.44
N ILE A 539 28.56 -49.88 -1.27
CA ILE A 539 29.51 -48.90 -1.83
C ILE A 539 30.87 -49.02 -1.13
N GLN A 540 30.91 -49.13 0.19
CA GLN A 540 32.16 -49.29 0.96
C GLN A 540 32.93 -50.55 0.52
N GLU A 541 32.22 -51.67 0.37
CA GLU A 541 32.71 -52.95 -0.16
C GLU A 541 33.28 -52.78 -1.58
N PHE A 542 32.51 -52.21 -2.51
CA PHE A 542 32.95 -51.95 -3.89
C PHE A 542 34.18 -51.03 -3.94
N ARG A 543 34.19 -49.93 -3.18
CA ARG A 543 35.32 -49.01 -3.07
C ARG A 543 36.58 -49.69 -2.53
N THR A 544 36.43 -50.57 -1.54
CA THR A 544 37.54 -51.36 -0.97
C THR A 544 38.11 -52.33 -2.02
N VAL A 545 37.24 -53.00 -2.78
CA VAL A 545 37.66 -53.87 -3.89
C VAL A 545 38.38 -53.07 -5.00
N CYS A 546 37.86 -51.91 -5.40
CA CYS A 546 38.55 -51.03 -6.36
C CYS A 546 39.92 -50.57 -5.87
N TYR A 547 40.03 -50.16 -4.59
CA TYR A 547 41.29 -49.75 -3.97
C TYR A 547 42.34 -50.86 -4.02
N VAL A 548 41.97 -52.09 -3.62
CA VAL A 548 42.87 -53.25 -3.62
C VAL A 548 43.24 -53.72 -5.04
N LEU A 549 42.33 -53.62 -6.02
CA LEU A 549 42.57 -54.08 -7.39
C LEU A 549 43.31 -53.08 -8.29
N THR A 550 43.13 -51.77 -8.07
CA THR A 550 43.65 -50.72 -8.98
C THR A 550 44.71 -49.81 -8.36
N GLY A 551 44.90 -49.87 -7.03
CA GLY A 551 45.77 -48.96 -6.31
C GLY A 551 45.20 -47.55 -6.12
N TYR A 552 43.91 -47.31 -6.40
CA TYR A 552 43.26 -46.01 -6.24
C TYR A 552 42.00 -46.04 -5.38
N GLN A 553 41.95 -45.18 -4.37
CA GLN A 553 40.76 -44.91 -3.58
C GLN A 553 39.96 -43.79 -4.27
N ILE A 554 38.74 -44.12 -4.72
CA ILE A 554 37.84 -43.20 -5.42
C ILE A 554 36.85 -42.62 -4.41
N ASP A 555 37.01 -41.36 -4.02
CA ASP A 555 36.08 -40.58 -3.19
C ASP A 555 35.19 -39.66 -4.05
N ILE A 556 33.97 -39.40 -3.58
CA ILE A 556 33.04 -38.44 -4.21
C ILE A 556 33.04 -37.18 -3.35
N THR A 557 33.49 -36.05 -3.89
CA THR A 557 33.70 -34.82 -3.11
C THR A 557 32.50 -33.87 -3.17
N THR A 558 32.01 -33.61 -4.39
CA THR A 558 30.83 -32.80 -4.70
C THR A 558 30.14 -33.39 -5.92
N GLU A 559 28.99 -32.84 -6.32
CA GLU A 559 28.27 -33.31 -7.51
C GLU A 559 29.19 -33.40 -8.75
N ASN A 560 29.21 -34.59 -9.35
CA ASN A 560 29.99 -34.92 -10.54
C ASN A 560 31.53 -34.76 -10.41
N GLN A 561 32.08 -34.80 -9.20
CA GLN A 561 33.53 -34.80 -8.94
C GLN A 561 34.01 -36.03 -8.16
N TYR A 562 35.08 -36.64 -8.66
CA TYR A 562 35.71 -37.85 -8.12
C TYR A 562 37.17 -37.55 -7.76
N ARG A 563 37.55 -37.72 -6.49
CA ARG A 563 38.93 -37.64 -6.03
C ARG A 563 39.53 -39.05 -6.06
N LEU A 564 40.66 -39.20 -6.73
CA LEU A 564 41.50 -40.40 -6.69
C LEU A 564 42.73 -40.11 -5.84
N THR A 565 42.89 -40.84 -4.73
CA THR A 565 44.16 -40.95 -3.99
C THR A 565 44.80 -42.31 -4.30
N SER A 566 46.12 -42.35 -4.47
CA SER A 566 46.84 -43.62 -4.72
C SER A 566 47.23 -44.30 -3.41
N VAL A 567 47.35 -45.63 -3.43
CA VAL A 567 48.04 -46.40 -2.37
C VAL A 567 49.48 -45.90 -2.18
N TYR A 568 50.13 -45.50 -3.27
CA TYR A 568 51.55 -45.16 -3.33
C TYR A 568 51.79 -43.63 -3.32
N ALA A 569 50.88 -42.86 -2.72
CA ALA A 569 51.03 -41.41 -2.59
C ALA A 569 52.19 -41.03 -1.65
N GLU A 570 53.03 -40.08 -2.08
CA GLU A 570 54.18 -39.61 -1.30
C GLU A 570 53.73 -38.68 -0.14
N HIS A 571 52.66 -37.90 -0.35
CA HIS A 571 52.06 -37.00 0.63
C HIS A 571 50.53 -37.22 0.76
N MET A 572 49.96 -36.91 1.94
CA MET A 572 48.54 -37.14 2.23
C MET A 572 47.57 -36.29 1.38
N ASP A 573 48.03 -35.18 0.84
CA ASP A 573 47.24 -34.29 -0.02
C ASP A 573 47.30 -34.69 -1.52
N ASP A 574 48.22 -35.58 -1.90
CA ASP A 574 48.43 -36.01 -3.30
C ASP A 574 47.20 -36.72 -3.85
N SER A 575 46.45 -35.99 -4.66
CA SER A 575 45.17 -36.45 -5.17
C SER A 575 44.86 -35.88 -6.55
N LEU A 576 44.26 -36.73 -7.39
CA LEU A 576 43.80 -36.39 -8.73
C LEU A 576 42.30 -36.13 -8.68
N LEU A 577 41.84 -34.97 -9.15
CA LEU A 577 40.42 -34.63 -9.22
C LEU A 577 39.91 -34.81 -10.65
N PHE A 578 39.00 -35.76 -10.86
CA PHE A 578 38.30 -35.96 -12.12
C PHE A 578 36.87 -35.42 -12.04
N LYS A 579 36.48 -34.57 -12.98
CA LYS A 579 35.12 -34.05 -13.12
C LYS A 579 34.42 -34.74 -14.30
N MET A 580 33.19 -35.19 -14.10
CA MET A 580 32.36 -35.73 -15.17
C MET A 580 31.78 -34.56 -16.00
N GLY A 581 32.31 -34.37 -17.21
CA GLY A 581 31.88 -33.31 -18.15
C GLY A 581 30.68 -33.71 -19.03
N GLY A 582 30.29 -34.97 -19.00
CA GLY A 582 29.17 -35.56 -19.73
C GLY A 582 29.01 -37.03 -19.37
N PRO A 583 27.93 -37.71 -19.80
CA PRO A 583 27.55 -39.05 -19.32
C PRO A 583 28.55 -40.18 -19.63
N SER A 584 29.63 -39.91 -20.36
CA SER A 584 30.72 -40.87 -20.63
C SER A 584 32.09 -40.20 -20.76
N SER A 585 32.25 -38.96 -20.29
CA SER A 585 33.50 -38.17 -20.43
C SER A 585 33.97 -37.60 -19.08
N MET A 586 35.03 -38.19 -18.53
CA MET A 586 35.76 -37.65 -17.39
C MET A 586 36.87 -36.70 -17.87
N GLN A 587 37.06 -35.59 -17.18
CA GLN A 587 38.14 -34.62 -17.40
C GLN A 587 38.97 -34.48 -16.13
N LEU A 588 40.29 -34.52 -16.25
CA LEU A 588 41.21 -34.24 -15.14
C LEU A 588 41.22 -32.73 -14.86
N MET A 589 41.17 -32.35 -13.59
CA MET A 589 41.36 -30.97 -13.12
C MET A 589 42.80 -30.78 -12.62
N GLU A 590 43.30 -29.53 -12.68
CA GLU A 590 44.58 -29.18 -12.08
C GLU A 590 44.49 -29.23 -10.55
N THR A 591 45.14 -30.25 -9.96
CA THR A 591 45.65 -30.24 -8.59
C THR A 591 47.16 -30.03 -8.62
N ASP A 592 47.79 -29.68 -7.51
CA ASP A 592 49.25 -29.49 -7.48
C ASP A 592 50.01 -30.81 -7.75
N PHE A 593 49.45 -31.95 -7.35
CA PHE A 593 49.91 -33.28 -7.77
C PHE A 593 49.69 -33.58 -9.27
N SER A 594 48.64 -33.02 -9.91
CA SER A 594 48.50 -33.07 -11.37
C SER A 594 49.61 -32.28 -12.08
N ARG A 595 50.18 -31.24 -11.43
CA ARG A 595 51.24 -30.40 -12.00
C ARG A 595 52.63 -31.03 -11.98
N THR A 596 52.90 -31.98 -11.09
CA THR A 596 54.14 -32.78 -11.11
C THR A 596 54.10 -33.90 -12.15
N LEU A 597 52.91 -34.29 -12.62
CA LEU A 597 52.69 -35.39 -13.58
C LEU A 597 52.47 -34.93 -15.04
N ARG A 598 52.73 -33.66 -15.37
CA ARG A 598 52.40 -33.05 -16.67
C ARG A 598 52.83 -33.86 -17.90
N GLU A 599 54.05 -34.40 -17.91
CA GLU A 599 54.57 -35.17 -19.04
C GLU A 599 53.75 -36.45 -19.30
N MET A 600 53.29 -37.12 -18.24
CA MET A 600 52.37 -38.27 -18.34
C MET A 600 50.94 -37.84 -18.68
N VAL A 601 50.47 -36.69 -18.20
CA VAL A 601 49.16 -36.13 -18.60
C VAL A 601 49.16 -35.83 -20.10
N ASP A 602 50.20 -35.19 -20.62
CA ASP A 602 50.29 -34.88 -22.05
C ASP A 602 50.39 -36.15 -22.90
N LEU A 603 51.22 -37.12 -22.52
CA LEU A 603 51.40 -38.34 -23.29
C LEU A 603 50.17 -39.29 -23.24
N HIS A 604 49.60 -39.53 -22.05
CA HIS A 604 48.50 -40.50 -21.91
C HIS A 604 47.10 -39.89 -22.00
N LEU A 605 46.91 -38.64 -21.56
CA LEU A 605 45.60 -37.98 -21.55
C LEU A 605 45.37 -37.10 -22.78
N HIS A 606 46.35 -36.31 -23.23
CA HIS A 606 46.19 -35.49 -24.44
C HIS A 606 46.44 -36.26 -25.75
N HIS A 607 47.54 -37.01 -25.86
CA HIS A 607 47.84 -37.78 -27.08
C HIS A 607 47.07 -39.11 -27.16
N GLN A 608 47.18 -39.98 -26.14
CA GLN A 608 46.52 -41.30 -26.17
C GLN A 608 45.04 -41.29 -25.73
N LYS A 609 44.57 -40.22 -25.07
CA LYS A 609 43.17 -40.03 -24.62
C LYS A 609 42.62 -41.18 -23.76
N SER A 610 43.48 -41.83 -22.97
CA SER A 610 43.13 -43.03 -22.19
C SER A 610 43.43 -42.84 -20.70
N ILE A 611 42.38 -42.60 -19.92
CA ILE A 611 42.48 -42.48 -18.46
C ILE A 611 43.00 -43.78 -17.81
N PRO A 612 42.58 -45.00 -18.22
CA PRO A 612 43.16 -46.23 -17.68
C PRO A 612 44.67 -46.36 -17.95
N ALA A 613 45.15 -45.92 -19.13
CA ALA A 613 46.58 -45.93 -19.44
C ALA A 613 47.34 -44.91 -18.59
N PHE A 614 46.82 -43.69 -18.45
CA PHE A 614 47.38 -42.66 -17.58
C PHE A 614 47.48 -43.13 -16.12
N LEU A 615 46.39 -43.62 -15.54
CA LEU A 615 46.37 -44.10 -14.16
C LEU A 615 47.31 -45.30 -13.94
N SER A 616 47.43 -46.21 -14.92
CA SER A 616 48.38 -47.33 -14.87
C SER A 616 49.84 -46.85 -14.89
N ALA A 617 50.17 -45.87 -15.73
CA ALA A 617 51.50 -45.28 -15.79
C ALA A 617 51.87 -44.55 -14.48
N VAL A 618 50.94 -43.76 -13.93
CA VAL A 618 51.13 -43.07 -12.65
C VAL A 618 51.28 -44.05 -11.48
N THR A 619 50.52 -45.15 -11.44
CA THR A 619 50.70 -46.20 -10.42
C THR A 619 52.10 -46.85 -10.50
N LEU A 620 52.61 -47.08 -11.71
CA LEU A 620 53.95 -47.66 -11.91
C LEU A 620 55.07 -46.66 -11.54
N ASP A 621 54.93 -45.38 -11.88
CA ASP A 621 55.87 -44.33 -11.48
C ASP A 621 55.92 -44.18 -9.96
N LEU A 622 54.78 -43.96 -9.30
CA LEU A 622 54.69 -43.88 -7.83
C LEU A 622 55.25 -45.13 -7.13
N PHE A 623 54.90 -46.33 -7.61
CA PHE A 623 55.43 -47.57 -7.07
C PHE A 623 56.96 -47.67 -7.24
N SER A 624 57.51 -47.19 -8.37
CA SER A 624 58.96 -47.15 -8.57
C SER A 624 59.66 -46.19 -7.60
N ARG A 625 59.09 -45.00 -7.36
CA ARG A 625 59.61 -44.02 -6.39
C ARG A 625 59.54 -44.50 -4.95
N GLN A 626 58.48 -45.25 -4.60
CA GLN A 626 58.35 -45.84 -3.28
C GLN A 626 59.21 -47.12 -3.10
N THR A 627 59.81 -47.66 -4.17
CA THR A 627 60.75 -48.79 -4.11
C THR A 627 62.21 -48.39 -4.36
N THR A 628 62.50 -47.14 -4.74
CA THR A 628 63.85 -46.55 -4.64
C THR A 628 64.17 -46.19 -3.20
N VAL A 629 64.97 -47.05 -2.56
CA VAL A 629 65.64 -46.84 -1.26
C VAL A 629 67.01 -46.16 -1.46
#